data_AF-A0A974PX69-F1
#
_entry.id   AF-A0A974PX69-F1
#
_cell.length_a   1.000
_cell.length_b   1.000
_cell.length_c   1.000
_cell.angle_alpha   90.00
_cell.angle_beta   90.00
_cell.angle_gamma   90.00
#
_symmetry.space_group_name_H-M   'P 1'
#
loop_
_entity.id
_entity.type
_entity.pdbx_description
1 polymer ?
#
loop_
_entity_poly.entity_id
_entity_poly.type
_entity_poly.pdbx_seq_one_letter_code
_entity_poly.pdbx_strand_id
1 'polypeptide(L)'
;MATLSVAGTQSAVSLFSQQLRTQQAQQRAEQAETAARALRAQARGAQQAADQAQENARNLKVRSDQAQGEAGAARQAVVSLESLGRVDSGLQSIREGIAEGLAALDAAPAPVVNADGQTTGTLINVTA
;
A
#
# COMPACT_ATOMS: atom_id res chain seq x y z
N MET A 1 -49.99 80.50 -29.60
CA MET A 1 -48.92 79.52 -29.83
C MET A 1 -47.61 80.13 -29.35
N ALA A 2 -47.19 79.81 -28.13
CA ALA A 2 -45.89 80.21 -27.58
C ALA A 2 -45.27 79.00 -26.90
N THR A 3 -44.46 78.25 -27.66
CA THR A 3 -43.67 77.13 -27.15
C THR A 3 -42.39 77.69 -26.56
N LEU A 4 -42.31 77.79 -25.23
CA LEU A 4 -41.09 78.16 -24.52
C LEU A 4 -40.01 77.09 -24.71
N SER A 5 -38.85 77.52 -25.17
CA SER A 5 -37.66 76.72 -25.41
C SER A 5 -37.00 76.29 -24.10
N VAL A 6 -37.21 75.03 -23.70
CA VAL A 6 -36.38 74.32 -22.71
C VAL A 6 -35.13 73.79 -23.43
N ALA A 7 -34.02 74.52 -23.36
CA ALA A 7 -32.75 74.07 -23.96
C ALA A 7 -31.51 74.32 -23.07
N GLY A 8 -31.64 74.92 -21.88
CA GLY A 8 -30.49 75.34 -21.06
C GLY A 8 -30.04 74.38 -19.95
N THR A 9 -30.84 73.39 -19.57
CA THR A 9 -30.60 72.58 -18.35
C THR A 9 -30.15 71.13 -18.59
N GLN A 10 -30.12 70.65 -19.83
CA GLN A 10 -29.77 69.24 -20.12
C GLN A 10 -28.25 68.97 -20.07
N SER A 11 -27.41 69.96 -20.34
CA SER A 11 -25.94 69.79 -20.41
C SER A 11 -25.26 69.70 -19.03
N ALA A 12 -25.79 70.40 -18.02
CA ALA A 12 -25.27 70.34 -16.64
C ALA A 12 -25.64 69.02 -15.93
N VAL A 13 -26.82 68.47 -16.23
CA VAL A 13 -27.28 67.17 -15.70
C VAL A 13 -26.46 66.00 -16.28
N SER A 14 -26.02 66.12 -17.54
CA SER A 14 -25.13 65.15 -18.19
C SER A 14 -23.77 65.03 -17.48
N LEU A 15 -23.08 66.15 -17.23
CA LEU A 15 -21.77 66.16 -16.56
C LEU A 15 -21.84 65.67 -15.10
N PHE A 16 -22.92 66.03 -14.38
CA PHE A 16 -23.14 65.55 -13.02
C PHE A 16 -23.38 64.03 -12.96
N SER A 17 -24.11 63.46 -13.93
CA SER A 17 -24.34 62.01 -14.02
C SER A 17 -23.07 61.22 -14.36
N GLN A 18 -22.19 61.79 -15.17
CA GLN A 18 -20.90 61.19 -15.51
C GLN A 18 -20.01 61.06 -14.26
N GLN A 19 -19.98 62.10 -13.42
CA GLN A 19 -19.18 62.14 -12.20
C GLN A 19 -19.69 61.19 -11.11
N LEU A 20 -21.01 61.05 -10.98
CA LEU A 20 -21.61 60.08 -10.06
C LEU A 20 -21.32 58.63 -10.48
N ARG A 21 -21.38 58.33 -11.79
CA ARG A 21 -21.00 57.01 -12.32
C ARG A 21 -19.53 56.70 -12.04
N THR A 22 -18.63 57.67 -12.15
CA THR A 22 -17.22 57.47 -11.82
C THR A 22 -16.98 57.17 -10.34
N GLN A 23 -17.69 57.83 -9.42
CA GLN A 23 -17.59 57.49 -7.99
C GLN A 23 -18.13 56.10 -7.67
N GLN A 24 -19.28 55.72 -8.26
CA GLN A 24 -19.83 54.37 -8.09
C GLN A 24 -18.89 53.30 -8.68
N ALA A 25 -18.22 53.60 -9.81
CA ALA A 25 -17.23 52.72 -10.40
C ALA A 25 -15.98 52.57 -9.53
N GLN A 26 -15.50 53.65 -8.90
CA GLN A 26 -14.37 53.62 -7.98
C GLN A 26 -14.65 52.71 -6.77
N GLN A 27 -15.81 52.87 -6.12
CA GLN A 27 -16.17 52.00 -4.98
C GLN A 27 -16.26 50.53 -5.38
N ARG A 28 -16.85 50.22 -6.54
CA ARG A 28 -16.90 48.84 -7.04
C ARG A 28 -15.52 48.28 -7.37
N ALA A 29 -14.62 49.10 -7.91
CA ALA A 29 -13.25 48.70 -8.18
C ALA A 29 -12.47 48.39 -6.89
N GLU A 30 -12.62 49.21 -5.85
CA GLU A 30 -12.00 48.96 -4.54
C GLU A 30 -12.52 47.68 -3.88
N GLN A 31 -13.83 47.44 -3.94
CA GLN A 31 -14.44 46.20 -3.45
C GLN A 31 -13.92 44.98 -4.20
N ALA A 32 -13.84 45.06 -5.53
CA ALA A 32 -13.31 43.99 -6.38
C ALA A 32 -11.83 43.73 -6.11
N GLU A 33 -11.01 44.77 -5.91
CA GLU A 33 -9.60 44.61 -5.55
C GLU A 33 -9.43 43.91 -4.20
N THR A 34 -10.23 44.28 -3.21
CA THR A 34 -10.19 43.68 -1.88
C THR A 34 -10.57 42.19 -1.96
N ALA A 35 -11.64 41.87 -2.69
CA ALA A 35 -12.06 40.49 -2.93
C ALA A 35 -10.98 39.69 -3.69
N ALA A 36 -10.36 40.28 -4.72
CA ALA A 36 -9.29 39.63 -5.47
C ALA A 36 -8.05 39.36 -4.61
N ARG A 37 -7.68 40.28 -3.71
CA ARG A 37 -6.57 40.08 -2.76
C ARG A 37 -6.87 38.94 -1.79
N ALA A 38 -8.09 38.88 -1.25
CA ALA A 38 -8.54 37.80 -0.38
C ALA A 38 -8.50 36.43 -1.08
N LEU A 39 -9.03 36.35 -2.30
CA LEU A 39 -9.02 35.13 -3.11
C LEU A 39 -7.60 34.68 -3.45
N ARG A 40 -6.69 35.61 -3.78
CA ARG A 40 -5.28 35.28 -4.02
C ARG A 40 -4.59 34.73 -2.77
N ALA A 41 -4.89 35.30 -1.61
CA ALA A 41 -4.36 34.78 -0.34
C ALA A 41 -4.88 33.36 -0.06
N GLN A 42 -6.18 33.14 -0.26
CA GLN A 42 -6.79 31.82 -0.08
C GLN A 42 -6.22 30.78 -1.06
N ALA A 43 -6.03 31.14 -2.33
CA ALA A 43 -5.44 30.27 -3.34
C ALA A 43 -4.00 29.86 -2.96
N ARG A 44 -3.19 30.79 -2.46
CA ARG A 44 -1.84 30.47 -1.97
C ARG A 44 -1.87 29.52 -0.78
N GLY A 45 -2.80 29.71 0.15
CA GLY A 45 -2.99 28.78 1.27
C GLY A 45 -3.39 27.37 0.80
N ALA A 46 -4.30 27.28 -0.16
CA ALA A 46 -4.70 26.00 -0.75
C ALA A 46 -3.56 25.32 -1.51
N GLN A 47 -2.73 26.08 -2.24
CA GLN A 47 -1.53 25.57 -2.91
C GLN A 47 -0.53 25.00 -1.91
N GLN A 48 -0.23 25.72 -0.83
CA GLN A 48 0.67 25.24 0.21
C GLN A 48 0.15 23.95 0.88
N ALA A 49 -1.16 23.87 1.16
CA ALA A 49 -1.76 22.65 1.69
C ALA A 49 -1.67 21.48 0.70
N ALA A 50 -1.85 21.73 -0.59
CA ALA A 50 -1.69 20.72 -1.63
C ALA A 50 -0.24 20.24 -1.74
N ASP A 51 0.74 21.14 -1.69
CA ASP A 51 2.17 20.80 -1.72
C ASP A 51 2.55 19.93 -0.51
N GLN A 52 2.09 20.31 0.69
CA GLN A 52 2.29 19.50 1.90
C GLN A 52 1.62 18.13 1.79
N ALA A 53 0.39 18.06 1.25
CA ALA A 53 -0.30 16.80 1.05
C ALA A 53 0.44 15.89 0.05
N GLN A 54 1.00 16.45 -1.02
CA GLN A 54 1.83 15.70 -1.98
C GLN A 54 3.12 15.18 -1.35
N GLU A 55 3.80 16.00 -0.55
CA GLU A 55 5.01 15.60 0.18
C GLU A 55 4.70 14.45 1.16
N ASN A 56 3.61 14.58 1.92
CA ASN A 56 3.14 13.54 2.83
C ASN A 56 2.77 12.25 2.09
N ALA A 57 2.11 12.35 0.94
CA ALA A 57 1.76 11.19 0.11
C ALA A 57 3.02 10.48 -0.43
N ARG A 58 4.04 11.24 -0.86
CA ARG A 58 5.34 10.67 -1.29
C ARG A 58 6.02 9.95 -0.13
N ASN A 59 6.04 10.56 1.05
CA ASN A 59 6.63 9.95 2.24
C ASN A 59 5.91 8.65 2.63
N LEU A 60 4.57 8.67 2.64
CA LEU A 60 3.75 7.50 2.92
C LEU A 60 3.99 6.38 1.91
N LYS A 61 4.12 6.71 0.62
CA LYS A 61 4.44 5.74 -0.43
C LYS A 61 5.78 5.05 -0.16
N VAL A 62 6.84 5.82 0.12
CA VAL A 62 8.17 5.25 0.44
C VAL A 62 8.09 4.31 1.66
N ARG A 63 7.40 4.73 2.73
CA ARG A 63 7.20 3.89 3.91
C ARG A 63 6.41 2.61 3.61
N SER A 64 5.39 2.71 2.76
CA SER A 64 4.61 1.55 2.33
C SER A 64 5.46 0.58 1.52
N ASP A 65 6.26 1.09 0.58
CA ASP A 65 7.13 0.26 -0.27
C ASP A 65 8.19 -0.45 0.60
N GLN A 66 8.74 0.24 1.60
CA GLN A 66 9.64 -0.35 2.59
C GLN A 66 8.95 -1.46 3.40
N ALA A 67 7.77 -1.17 3.96
CA ALA A 67 7.01 -2.15 4.75
C ALA A 67 6.62 -3.39 3.93
N GLN A 68 6.29 -3.23 2.65
CA GLN A 68 6.03 -4.34 1.74
C GLN A 68 7.29 -5.18 1.50
N GLY A 69 8.46 -4.54 1.35
CA GLY A 69 9.75 -5.23 1.25
C GLY A 69 10.07 -6.05 2.50
N GLU A 70 9.92 -5.46 3.68
CA GLU A 70 10.11 -6.13 4.97
C GLU A 70 9.15 -7.32 5.13
N ALA A 71 7.88 -7.15 4.78
CA ALA A 71 6.90 -8.23 4.79
C ALA A 71 7.26 -9.36 3.82
N GLY A 72 7.78 -9.03 2.63
CA GLY A 72 8.27 -10.01 1.65
C GLY A 72 9.44 -10.83 2.19
N ALA A 73 10.44 -10.15 2.77
CA ALA A 73 11.58 -10.80 3.40
C ALA A 73 11.17 -11.70 4.57
N ALA A 74 10.25 -11.24 5.42
CA ALA A 74 9.73 -12.03 6.53
C ALA A 74 9.02 -13.31 6.04
N ARG A 75 8.18 -13.23 4.99
CA ARG A 75 7.53 -14.41 4.38
C ARG A 75 8.56 -15.41 3.85
N GLN A 76 9.60 -14.91 3.17
CA GLN A 76 10.67 -15.77 2.67
C GLN A 76 11.44 -16.46 3.80
N ALA A 77 11.67 -15.75 4.91
CA ALA A 77 12.31 -16.31 6.10
C ALA A 77 11.46 -17.44 6.71
N VAL A 78 10.14 -17.26 6.82
CA VAL A 78 9.22 -18.32 7.31
C VAL A 78 9.30 -19.57 6.44
N VAL A 79 9.20 -19.43 5.11
CA VAL A 79 9.29 -20.58 4.18
C VAL A 79 10.65 -21.28 4.29
N SER A 80 11.72 -20.51 4.51
CA SER A 80 13.07 -21.07 4.69
C SER A 80 13.15 -21.90 5.99
N LEU A 81 12.60 -21.39 7.10
CA LEU A 81 12.54 -22.11 8.37
C LEU A 81 11.68 -23.38 8.28
N GLU A 82 10.53 -23.32 7.61
CA GLU A 82 9.69 -24.50 7.36
C GLU A 82 10.42 -25.57 6.53
N SER A 83 11.22 -25.14 5.56
CA SER A 83 12.03 -26.04 4.75
C SER A 83 13.11 -26.73 5.57
N LEU A 84 13.78 -25.99 6.46
CA LEU A 84 14.76 -26.55 7.40
C LEU A 84 14.11 -27.57 8.35
N GLY A 85 12.93 -27.26 8.89
CA GLY A 85 12.19 -28.20 9.73
C GLY A 85 11.81 -29.50 9.01
N ARG A 86 11.43 -29.42 7.73
CA ARG A 86 11.15 -30.61 6.90
C ARG A 86 12.41 -31.45 6.67
N VAL A 87 13.56 -30.82 6.45
CA VAL A 87 14.83 -31.55 6.31
C VAL A 87 15.20 -32.27 7.61
N ASP A 88 15.09 -31.60 8.75
CA ASP A 88 15.38 -32.20 10.06
C ASP A 88 14.47 -33.40 10.34
N SER A 89 13.16 -33.25 10.13
CA SER A 89 12.20 -34.35 10.29
C SER A 89 12.50 -35.52 9.34
N GLY A 90 12.86 -35.24 8.08
CA GLY A 90 13.25 -36.27 7.12
C GLY A 90 14.50 -37.04 7.55
N LEU A 91 15.51 -36.35 8.09
CA LEU A 91 16.72 -36.98 8.62
C LEU A 91 16.43 -37.85 9.84
N GLN A 92 15.53 -37.42 10.73
CA GLN A 92 15.07 -38.22 11.87
C GLN A 92 14.38 -39.50 11.40
N SER A 93 13.43 -39.41 10.45
CA SER A 93 12.76 -40.58 9.89
C SER A 93 13.73 -41.55 9.19
N ILE A 94 14.74 -41.05 8.48
CA ILE A 94 15.78 -41.90 7.88
C ILE A 94 16.57 -42.64 8.98
N ARG A 95 16.96 -41.93 10.04
CA ARG A 95 17.67 -42.55 11.18
C ARG A 95 16.82 -43.65 11.83
N GLU A 96 15.54 -43.38 12.06
CA GLU A 96 14.60 -44.34 12.65
C GLU A 96 14.44 -45.57 11.75
N GLY A 97 14.25 -45.39 10.45
CA GLY A 97 14.15 -46.50 9.50
C GLY A 97 15.43 -47.34 9.38
N ILE A 98 16.61 -46.71 9.49
CA ILE A 98 17.89 -47.44 9.56
C ILE A 98 17.96 -48.26 10.86
N ALA A 99 17.58 -47.68 12.00
CA ALA A 99 17.61 -48.37 13.29
C ALA A 99 16.63 -49.56 13.30
N GLU A 100 15.42 -49.39 12.76
CA GLU A 100 14.43 -50.45 12.62
C GLU A 100 14.90 -51.54 11.66
N GLY A 101 15.48 -51.17 10.51
CA GLY A 101 16.07 -52.12 9.57
C GLY A 101 17.20 -52.93 10.21
N LEU A 102 18.13 -52.28 10.90
CA LEU A 102 19.20 -52.95 11.63
C LEU A 102 18.65 -53.90 12.72
N ALA A 103 17.64 -53.48 13.47
CA ALA A 103 17.00 -54.33 14.47
C ALA A 103 16.29 -55.54 13.84
N ALA A 104 15.66 -55.37 12.67
CA ALA A 104 15.07 -56.46 11.91
C ALA A 104 16.11 -57.42 11.34
N LEU A 105 17.33 -56.94 11.01
CA LEU A 105 18.44 -57.78 10.60
C LEU A 105 19.02 -58.61 11.76
N ASP A 106 19.06 -58.05 12.97
CA ASP A 106 19.56 -58.69 14.19
C ASP A 106 18.52 -59.64 14.83
N ALA A 107 17.25 -59.50 14.46
CA ALA A 107 16.20 -60.44 14.82
C ALA A 107 16.46 -61.81 14.17
N ALA A 108 16.62 -62.85 15.00
CA ALA A 108 16.93 -64.19 14.53
C ALA A 108 15.88 -64.70 13.52
N PRO A 109 16.30 -65.17 12.33
CA PRO A 109 15.38 -65.68 11.31
C PRO A 109 14.55 -66.85 11.84
N ALA A 110 13.23 -66.74 11.72
CA ALA A 110 12.32 -67.81 12.10
C ALA A 110 12.57 -69.07 11.23
N PRO A 111 12.57 -70.28 11.83
CA PRO A 111 12.73 -71.52 11.07
C PRO A 111 11.58 -71.68 10.07
N VAL A 112 11.91 -72.02 8.82
CA VAL A 112 10.90 -72.30 7.79
C VAL A 112 10.32 -73.70 8.01
N VAL A 113 9.00 -73.78 8.19
CA VAL A 113 8.25 -75.04 8.34
C VAL A 113 7.49 -75.36 7.07
N ASN A 114 7.41 -76.64 6.71
CA ASN A 114 6.62 -77.10 5.57
C ASN A 114 5.12 -77.20 5.92
N ALA A 115 4.26 -77.49 4.94
CA ALA A 115 2.81 -77.62 5.13
C ALA A 115 2.42 -78.74 6.12
N ASP A 116 3.35 -79.66 6.40
CA ASP A 116 3.19 -80.78 7.34
C ASP A 116 3.73 -80.46 8.75
N GLY A 117 4.16 -79.21 8.99
CA GLY A 117 4.63 -78.73 10.29
C GLY A 117 6.08 -79.08 10.64
N GLN A 118 6.88 -79.57 9.69
CA GLN A 118 8.28 -79.94 9.89
C GLN A 118 9.23 -78.79 9.55
N THR A 119 10.14 -78.45 10.46
CA THR A 119 11.21 -77.46 10.22
C THR A 119 12.16 -77.95 9.14
N THR A 120 12.18 -77.26 8.01
CA THR A 120 12.92 -77.66 6.79
C THR A 120 14.19 -76.84 6.57
N GLY A 121 14.37 -75.71 7.27
CA GLY A 121 15.60 -74.92 7.19
C GLY A 121 15.64 -73.70 8.12
N THR A 122 16.83 -73.11 8.23
CA THR A 122 17.08 -71.85 8.94
C THR A 122 17.48 -70.81 7.90
N LEU A 123 16.79 -69.67 7.83
CA LEU A 123 17.28 -68.56 7.00
C LEU A 123 18.55 -68.00 7.66
N ILE A 124 19.54 -67.56 6.89
CA ILE A 124 20.76 -66.95 7.42
C ILE A 124 20.86 -65.55 6.81
N ASN A 125 21.08 -64.54 7.64
CA ASN A 125 21.27 -63.17 7.17
C ASN A 125 22.71 -63.01 6.66
N VAL A 126 22.89 -62.62 5.39
CA VAL A 126 24.21 -62.62 4.69
C VAL A 126 24.81 -61.22 4.51
N THR A 127 24.30 -60.21 5.19
CA THR A 127 24.82 -58.84 5.08
C THR A 127 25.91 -58.62 6.14
N ALA A 128 27.17 -58.52 5.70
CA ALA A 128 28.35 -58.20 6.51
C ALA A 128 28.97 -56.86 6.08
#